data_AF-A0A2G6GVY1-F1
#
_entry.id   AF-A0A2G6GVY1-F1
#
_cell.length_a   1.000
_cell.length_b   1.000
_cell.length_c   1.000
_cell.angle_alpha   90.00
_cell.angle_beta   90.00
_cell.angle_gamma   90.00
#
_symmetry.space_group_name_H-M   'P 1'
#
loop_
_entity.id
_entity.type
_entity.pdbx_description
1 polymer ?
#
loop_
_entity_poly.entity_id
_entity_poly.type
_entity_poly.pdbx_seq_one_letter_code
_entity_poly.pdbx_strand_id
1 'polypeptide(L)'
;MAQVQDVYPTSVKGLNFSKAGEQQFKKKLKRFEALIEGKMQGQGLGYDQLSPADRQLYDWGRNFSEDSPSYYVEYERCWMHRHGPVASSASSHLQAQGRATYNPENALDCSYKTAWVEGVKGNGIGESISFTFAEPPQVEVVYIANGYVKSAQAWRDNGRVKMLRVYVDGVAKYDFYLKDKRAVQGFVIPRLSKCRTLRFEILAVYPGAKYQDVAISEFDFGYLMH
;
A
#
# COMPACT_ATOMS: atom_id res chain seq x y z
N MET A 1 -0.60 -10.75 -30.85
CA MET A 1 -0.94 -9.95 -29.65
C MET A 1 -0.19 -10.55 -28.47
N ALA A 2 0.46 -9.75 -27.63
CA ALA A 2 1.12 -10.29 -26.44
C ALA A 2 0.04 -10.89 -25.53
N GLN A 3 0.27 -12.12 -25.04
CA GLN A 3 -0.64 -12.80 -24.13
C GLN A 3 -0.63 -12.10 -22.77
N VAL A 4 -1.81 -11.85 -22.20
CA VAL A 4 -1.96 -11.38 -20.82
C VAL A 4 -1.70 -12.55 -19.87
N GLN A 5 -0.83 -12.35 -18.88
CA GLN A 5 -0.45 -13.39 -17.92
C GLN A 5 -1.27 -13.27 -16.62
N ASP A 6 -1.84 -14.38 -16.17
CA ASP A 6 -2.47 -14.46 -14.85
C ASP A 6 -1.39 -14.45 -13.74
N VAL A 7 -1.57 -13.59 -12.74
CA VAL A 7 -0.65 -13.46 -11.60
C VAL A 7 -1.44 -13.53 -10.29
N TYR A 8 -0.96 -14.36 -9.36
CA TYR A 8 -1.56 -14.56 -8.04
C TYR A 8 -0.62 -14.01 -6.95
N PRO A 9 -1.14 -13.69 -5.75
CA PRO A 9 -0.31 -13.12 -4.70
C PRO A 9 0.71 -14.13 -4.21
N THR A 10 1.98 -13.77 -4.22
CA THR A 10 3.09 -14.55 -3.66
C THR A 10 3.21 -14.34 -2.14
N SER A 11 2.67 -13.24 -1.61
CA SER A 11 2.58 -12.97 -0.18
C SER A 11 1.22 -12.40 0.20
N VAL A 12 0.76 -12.70 1.42
CA VAL A 12 -0.50 -12.19 1.97
C VAL A 12 -0.31 -11.90 3.46
N LYS A 13 -0.16 -10.62 3.80
CA LYS A 13 0.04 -10.17 5.17
C LYS A 13 -1.25 -9.58 5.74
N GLY A 14 -1.87 -10.28 6.67
CA GLY A 14 -3.12 -9.85 7.30
C GLY A 14 -2.98 -8.51 8.04
N LEU A 15 -3.98 -7.63 7.87
CA LEU A 15 -4.04 -6.33 8.51
C LEU A 15 -4.97 -6.37 9.73
N ASN A 16 -4.40 -6.34 10.93
CA ASN A 16 -5.13 -6.35 12.20
C ASN A 16 -4.97 -5.03 12.97
N PHE A 17 -5.84 -4.07 12.66
CA PHE A 17 -5.94 -2.75 13.28
C PHE A 17 -6.86 -2.74 14.51
N SER A 18 -6.82 -3.77 15.35
CA SER A 18 -7.62 -3.77 16.58
C SER A 18 -7.22 -2.60 17.48
N LYS A 19 -8.15 -2.06 18.29
CA LYS A 19 -7.83 -1.02 19.29
C LYS A 19 -6.68 -1.44 20.22
N ALA A 20 -6.60 -2.73 20.55
CA ALA A 20 -5.51 -3.30 21.36
C ALA A 20 -4.17 -3.28 20.59
N GLY A 21 -4.18 -3.67 19.32
CA GLY A 21 -3.00 -3.52 18.44
C GLY A 21 -2.58 -2.06 18.29
N GLU A 22 -3.56 -1.14 18.27
CA GLU A 22 -3.27 0.29 18.24
C GLU A 22 -2.56 0.76 19.53
N GLN A 23 -3.04 0.35 20.68
CA GLN A 23 -2.38 0.69 21.94
C GLN A 23 -0.99 0.05 22.06
N GLN A 24 -0.83 -1.18 21.59
CA GLN A 24 0.44 -1.90 21.64
C GLN A 24 1.52 -1.23 20.79
N PHE A 25 1.19 -0.81 19.57
CA PHE A 25 2.13 -0.10 18.71
C PHE A 25 2.48 1.28 19.26
N LYS A 26 1.51 2.08 19.76
CA LYS A 26 1.83 3.38 20.39
C LYS A 26 2.78 3.21 21.58
N LYS A 27 2.55 2.17 22.39
CA LYS A 27 3.44 1.83 23.50
C LYS A 27 4.84 1.45 23.02
N LYS A 28 4.95 0.72 21.90
CA LYS A 28 6.23 0.32 21.31
C LYS A 28 6.96 1.52 20.68
N LEU A 29 6.24 2.41 20.00
CA LEU A 29 6.77 3.65 19.42
C LEU A 29 7.38 4.55 20.49
N LYS A 30 6.65 4.80 21.58
CA LYS A 30 7.15 5.58 22.71
C LYS A 30 8.44 5.00 23.32
N ARG A 31 8.57 3.67 23.33
CA ARG A 31 9.81 3.00 23.78
C ARG A 31 10.95 3.22 22.79
N PHE A 32 10.66 3.22 21.48
CA PHE A 32 11.65 3.47 20.45
C PHE A 32 12.14 4.93 20.48
N GLU A 33 11.23 5.90 20.59
CA GLU A 33 11.59 7.32 20.77
C GLU A 33 12.51 7.51 21.99
N ALA A 34 12.14 6.91 23.14
CA ALA A 34 12.98 6.94 24.34
C ALA A 34 14.34 6.25 24.18
N LEU A 35 14.43 5.21 23.33
CA LEU A 35 15.69 4.56 22.98
C LEU A 35 16.58 5.51 22.17
N ILE A 36 16.02 6.16 21.15
CA ILE A 36 16.74 7.13 20.30
C ILE A 36 17.22 8.31 21.14
N GLU A 37 16.31 9.00 21.83
CA GLU A 37 16.61 10.19 22.61
C GLU A 37 17.54 9.87 23.79
N GLY A 38 17.22 8.84 24.56
CA GLY A 38 17.90 8.57 25.83
C GLY A 38 19.24 7.86 25.68
N LYS A 39 19.37 6.93 24.74
CA LYS A 39 20.58 6.09 24.61
C LYS A 39 21.44 6.49 23.41
N MET A 40 20.85 6.59 22.22
CA MET A 40 21.65 6.88 21.04
C MET A 40 22.08 8.35 21.00
N GLN A 41 21.14 9.28 21.13
CA GLN A 41 21.43 10.71 21.15
C GLN A 41 22.00 11.15 22.52
N GLY A 42 21.33 10.76 23.61
CA GLY A 42 21.68 11.20 24.96
C GLY A 42 22.99 10.61 25.50
N GLN A 43 23.28 9.33 25.23
CA GLN A 43 24.50 8.66 25.70
C GLN A 43 25.53 8.42 24.58
N GLY A 44 25.20 8.74 23.32
CA GLY A 44 26.08 8.51 22.18
C GLY A 44 26.29 7.04 21.84
N LEU A 45 25.39 6.13 22.27
CA LEU A 45 25.56 4.71 22.03
C LEU A 45 25.34 4.36 20.55
N GLY A 46 26.32 3.67 19.96
CA GLY A 46 26.20 3.02 18.66
C GLY A 46 25.37 1.73 18.74
N TYR A 47 24.90 1.26 17.57
CA TYR A 47 24.03 0.07 17.45
C TYR A 47 24.60 -1.18 18.14
N ASP A 48 25.90 -1.44 18.00
CA ASP A 48 26.55 -2.62 18.58
C ASP A 48 26.63 -2.58 20.12
N GLN A 49 26.50 -1.38 20.70
CA GLN A 49 26.50 -1.14 22.14
C GLN A 49 25.09 -1.25 22.75
N LEU A 50 24.04 -1.36 21.92
CA LEU A 50 22.68 -1.56 22.39
C LEU A 50 22.48 -2.98 22.94
N SER A 51 21.59 -3.11 23.93
CA SER A 51 21.16 -4.42 24.41
C SER A 51 20.44 -5.19 23.29
N PRO A 52 20.37 -6.54 23.34
CA PRO A 52 19.63 -7.30 22.33
C PRO A 52 18.17 -6.85 22.16
N ALA A 53 17.49 -6.48 23.25
CA ALA A 53 16.12 -5.97 23.21
C ALA A 53 16.02 -4.58 22.58
N ASP A 54 17.00 -3.70 22.85
CA ASP A 54 17.07 -2.38 22.23
C ASP A 54 17.42 -2.46 20.75
N ARG A 55 18.28 -3.40 20.33
CA ARG A 55 18.53 -3.67 18.91
C ARG A 55 17.26 -4.11 18.20
N GLN A 56 16.51 -5.05 18.76
CA GLN A 56 15.21 -5.45 18.19
C GLN A 56 14.21 -4.28 18.12
N LEU A 57 14.24 -3.38 19.09
CA LEU A 57 13.39 -2.19 19.10
C LEU A 57 13.87 -1.14 18.11
N TYR A 58 15.18 -0.98 17.95
CA TYR A 58 15.81 -0.11 16.96
C TYR A 58 15.56 -0.61 15.55
N ASP A 59 15.77 -1.91 15.27
CA ASP A 59 15.50 -2.54 13.99
C ASP A 59 14.01 -2.47 13.63
N TRP A 60 13.15 -2.57 14.64
CA TRP A 60 11.73 -2.28 14.47
C TRP A 60 11.51 -0.81 14.10
N GLY A 61 12.02 0.15 14.88
CA GLY A 61 11.71 1.58 14.76
C GLY A 61 12.43 2.34 13.65
N ARG A 62 13.61 1.89 13.21
CA ARG A 62 14.37 2.46 12.09
C ARG A 62 13.65 2.28 10.75
N ASN A 63 12.71 1.34 10.69
CA ASN A 63 11.79 1.20 9.57
C ASN A 63 10.63 2.22 9.62
N PHE A 64 10.62 3.16 10.58
CA PHE A 64 9.53 4.13 10.85
C PHE A 64 9.99 5.61 11.05
N SER A 65 11.19 6.01 10.62
CA SER A 65 11.81 7.28 11.08
C SER A 65 11.19 8.61 10.61
N GLU A 66 11.17 9.52 11.60
CA GLU A 66 11.14 11.01 11.72
C GLU A 66 10.21 11.91 10.89
N ASP A 67 9.89 11.65 9.61
CA ASP A 67 8.94 12.49 8.83
C ASP A 67 7.61 11.78 8.56
N SER A 68 7.23 10.88 9.46
CA SER A 68 6.25 9.83 9.18
C SER A 68 4.87 10.07 9.82
N PRO A 69 3.85 10.52 9.05
CA PRO A 69 2.47 10.48 9.50
C PRO A 69 1.87 9.11 9.18
N SER A 70 2.51 7.98 9.52
CA SER A 70 1.81 6.70 9.28
C SER A 70 2.04 5.61 10.32
N TYR A 71 0.90 5.31 10.93
CA TYR A 71 0.64 4.30 11.93
C TYR A 71 0.62 2.88 11.32
N TYR A 72 0.82 2.74 10.00
CA TYR A 72 0.27 1.59 9.29
C TYR A 72 1.07 1.05 8.10
N VAL A 73 2.03 1.75 7.50
CA VAL A 73 2.82 1.16 6.41
C VAL A 73 4.17 0.71 6.94
N GLU A 74 4.27 -0.60 7.17
CA GLU A 74 5.55 -1.30 7.23
C GLU A 74 5.96 -1.49 5.77
N TYR A 75 6.87 -0.69 5.23
CA TYR A 75 7.76 -0.95 4.08
C TYR A 75 8.56 0.32 3.78
N GLU A 76 9.75 0.17 3.22
CA GLU A 76 10.85 1.13 3.25
C GLU A 76 10.53 2.46 2.55
N ARG A 77 10.28 3.49 3.37
CA ARG A 77 10.06 4.88 2.92
C ARG A 77 11.21 5.40 2.04
N CYS A 78 12.41 4.84 2.11
CA CYS A 78 13.55 5.30 1.31
C CYS A 78 13.37 5.08 -0.20
N TRP A 79 12.62 4.05 -0.63
CA TRP A 79 12.42 3.79 -2.07
C TRP A 79 11.27 4.61 -2.66
N MET A 80 10.10 4.63 -2.02
CA MET A 80 8.94 5.41 -2.48
C MET A 80 9.25 6.90 -2.68
N HIS A 81 10.00 7.52 -1.76
CA HIS A 81 10.34 8.95 -1.87
C HIS A 81 11.36 9.27 -2.96
N ARG A 82 12.15 8.29 -3.44
CA ARG A 82 13.19 8.51 -4.48
C ARG A 82 12.85 7.91 -5.84
N HIS A 83 12.08 6.84 -5.87
CA HIS A 83 11.84 6.02 -7.06
C HIS A 83 10.37 5.60 -7.24
N GLY A 84 9.48 6.04 -6.34
CA GLY A 84 8.04 5.82 -6.47
C GLY A 84 7.41 6.62 -7.61
N PRO A 85 6.10 6.44 -7.85
CA PRO A 85 5.36 7.26 -8.79
C PRO A 85 5.46 8.75 -8.45
N VAL A 86 5.61 9.60 -9.47
CA VAL A 86 5.60 11.07 -9.34
C VAL A 86 4.21 11.67 -9.55
N ALA A 87 3.27 10.89 -10.08
CA ALA A 87 1.89 11.28 -10.21
C ALA A 87 0.97 10.05 -10.19
N SER A 88 -0.26 10.27 -9.73
CA SER A 88 -1.35 9.30 -9.78
C SER A 88 -2.58 9.94 -10.42
N SER A 89 -3.34 9.17 -11.17
CA SER A 89 -4.63 9.59 -11.73
C SER A 89 -5.62 8.42 -11.72
N ALA A 90 -6.90 8.70 -11.85
CA ALA A 90 -7.92 7.66 -11.96
C ALA A 90 -8.98 8.05 -13.00
N SER A 91 -9.66 7.06 -13.57
CA SER A 91 -10.81 7.29 -14.46
C SER A 91 -11.95 7.99 -13.75
N SER A 92 -12.13 7.70 -12.45
CA SER A 92 -13.03 8.41 -11.56
C SER A 92 -12.57 8.28 -10.11
N HIS A 93 -13.17 9.08 -9.25
CA HIS A 93 -13.11 8.90 -7.80
C HIS A 93 -14.41 9.39 -7.16
N LEU A 94 -14.78 8.79 -6.04
CA LEU A 94 -15.93 9.19 -5.26
C LEU A 94 -15.75 10.62 -4.74
N GLN A 95 -16.81 11.41 -4.79
CA GLN A 95 -16.79 12.77 -4.24
C GLN A 95 -16.52 12.77 -2.74
N ALA A 96 -15.81 13.78 -2.26
CA ALA A 96 -15.47 13.92 -0.85
C ALA A 96 -16.74 13.93 0.03
N GLN A 97 -16.66 13.30 1.19
CA GLN A 97 -17.76 13.22 2.15
C GLN A 97 -17.28 13.69 3.52
N GLY A 98 -17.71 14.89 3.92
CA GLY A 98 -17.21 15.54 5.13
C GLY A 98 -15.71 15.81 5.02
N ARG A 99 -14.91 15.16 5.87
CA ARG A 99 -13.43 15.28 5.86
C ARG A 99 -12.73 14.18 5.07
N ALA A 100 -13.47 13.17 4.59
CA ALA A 100 -12.89 12.06 3.83
C ALA A 100 -12.82 12.43 2.34
N THR A 101 -11.63 12.30 1.76
CA THR A 101 -11.39 12.34 0.31
C THR A 101 -11.20 10.93 -0.21
N TYR A 102 -11.31 10.75 -1.54
CA TYR A 102 -11.18 9.44 -2.19
C TYR A 102 -10.35 9.48 -3.47
N ASN A 103 -9.51 10.50 -3.60
CA ASN A 103 -8.71 10.79 -4.78
C ASN A 103 -7.65 9.69 -5.01
N PRO A 104 -7.10 9.51 -6.23
CA PRO A 104 -6.08 8.49 -6.51
C PRO A 104 -4.83 8.59 -5.62
N GLU A 105 -4.46 9.78 -5.16
CA GLU A 105 -3.30 10.01 -4.30
C GLU A 105 -3.42 9.27 -2.95
N ASN A 106 -4.66 9.05 -2.49
CA ASN A 106 -4.93 8.30 -1.27
C ASN A 106 -4.55 6.82 -1.36
N ALA A 107 -4.21 6.32 -2.54
CA ALA A 107 -3.71 4.95 -2.73
C ALA A 107 -2.17 4.91 -2.85
N LEU A 108 -1.48 6.02 -2.57
CA LEU A 108 -0.02 6.14 -2.49
C LEU A 108 0.44 7.01 -1.31
N ASP A 109 -0.46 7.40 -0.41
CA ASP A 109 -0.16 8.34 0.69
C ASP A 109 0.48 7.64 1.90
N CYS A 110 0.81 6.36 1.74
CA CYS A 110 1.39 5.51 2.78
C CYS A 110 0.53 5.45 4.05
N SER A 111 -0.79 5.53 3.91
CA SER A 111 -1.78 5.48 4.97
C SER A 111 -2.95 4.52 4.65
N TYR A 112 -3.03 3.44 5.45
CA TYR A 112 -4.21 2.57 5.47
C TYR A 112 -5.51 3.22 6.01
N LYS A 113 -5.49 4.51 6.39
CA LYS A 113 -6.69 5.24 6.84
C LYS A 113 -7.46 5.88 5.67
N THR A 114 -6.81 5.99 4.54
CA THR A 114 -7.26 6.62 3.31
C THR A 114 -7.41 5.52 2.23
N ALA A 115 -8.08 5.87 1.15
CA ALA A 115 -8.25 5.01 -0.01
C ALA A 115 -8.60 5.83 -1.24
N TRP A 116 -8.18 5.36 -2.40
CA TRP A 116 -8.90 5.63 -3.63
C TRP A 116 -10.19 4.83 -3.60
N VAL A 117 -11.30 5.48 -3.94
CA VAL A 117 -12.60 4.85 -4.15
C VAL A 117 -13.10 5.34 -5.48
N GLU A 118 -13.46 4.43 -6.38
CA GLU A 118 -14.05 4.82 -7.67
C GLU A 118 -15.37 5.57 -7.48
N GLY A 119 -15.76 6.37 -8.47
CA GLY A 119 -16.87 7.32 -8.35
C GLY A 119 -18.06 7.05 -9.26
N VAL A 120 -18.11 5.91 -9.94
CA VAL A 120 -19.20 5.60 -10.87
C VAL A 120 -20.34 4.88 -10.13
N LYS A 121 -21.53 4.93 -10.73
CA LYS A 121 -22.64 4.13 -10.20
C LYS A 121 -22.38 2.66 -10.48
N GLY A 122 -22.44 1.82 -9.44
CA GLY A 122 -22.29 0.38 -9.56
C GLY A 122 -21.01 -0.09 -8.89
N ASN A 123 -20.47 -1.22 -9.38
CA ASN A 123 -19.30 -1.86 -8.80
C ASN A 123 -17.97 -1.41 -9.44
N GLY A 124 -17.92 -0.26 -10.11
CA GLY A 124 -16.68 0.26 -10.70
C GLY A 124 -15.97 -0.64 -11.73
N ILE A 125 -16.64 -1.62 -12.35
CA ILE A 125 -16.01 -2.45 -13.39
C ILE A 125 -15.62 -1.57 -14.58
N GLY A 126 -14.37 -1.68 -15.02
CA GLY A 126 -13.77 -0.84 -16.06
C GLY A 126 -13.11 0.44 -15.53
N GLU A 127 -13.35 0.80 -14.26
CA GLU A 127 -12.64 1.91 -13.64
C GLU A 127 -11.18 1.54 -13.38
N SER A 128 -10.31 2.55 -13.42
CA SER A 128 -8.88 2.34 -13.31
C SER A 128 -8.16 3.45 -12.56
N ILE A 129 -7.03 3.07 -11.97
CA ILE A 129 -6.05 3.96 -11.37
C ILE A 129 -4.72 3.80 -12.09
N SER A 130 -4.03 4.91 -12.33
CA SER A 130 -2.77 4.96 -13.07
C SER A 130 -1.70 5.66 -12.25
N PHE A 131 -0.47 5.18 -12.40
CA PHE A 131 0.72 5.70 -11.74
C PHE A 131 1.79 6.00 -12.78
N THR A 132 2.33 7.21 -12.71
CA THR A 132 3.37 7.71 -13.62
C THR A 132 4.68 7.84 -12.87
N PHE A 133 5.76 7.37 -13.47
CA PHE A 133 7.11 7.42 -12.92
C PHE A 133 7.97 8.38 -13.76
N ALA A 134 8.74 9.26 -13.09
CA ALA A 134 9.58 10.26 -13.78
C ALA A 134 10.79 9.61 -14.47
N GLU A 135 11.44 8.69 -13.76
CA GLU A 135 12.49 7.83 -14.31
C GLU A 135 11.98 6.39 -14.31
N PRO A 136 12.43 5.52 -15.24
CA PRO A 136 11.93 4.17 -15.28
C PRO A 136 12.30 3.41 -13.99
N PRO A 137 11.34 3.11 -13.12
CA PRO A 137 11.61 2.42 -11.88
C PRO A 137 11.97 0.99 -12.22
N GLN A 138 12.78 0.37 -11.37
CA GLN A 138 12.90 -1.09 -11.35
C GLN A 138 11.73 -1.61 -10.52
N VAL A 139 10.69 -2.14 -11.18
CA VAL A 139 9.55 -2.76 -10.51
C VAL A 139 9.56 -4.25 -10.79
N GLU A 140 9.66 -5.04 -9.72
CA GLU A 140 9.52 -6.50 -9.74
C GLU A 140 8.42 -6.97 -8.79
N VAL A 141 8.01 -6.11 -7.85
CA VAL A 141 6.97 -6.42 -6.89
C VAL A 141 5.98 -5.28 -6.81
N VAL A 142 4.70 -5.62 -6.81
CA VAL A 142 3.59 -4.71 -6.51
C VAL A 142 2.89 -5.21 -5.27
N TYR A 143 2.73 -4.36 -4.26
CA TYR A 143 1.93 -4.64 -3.07
C TYR A 143 0.62 -3.87 -3.14
N ILE A 144 -0.48 -4.52 -2.77
CA ILE A 144 -1.82 -3.91 -2.81
C ILE A 144 -2.53 -4.16 -1.48
N ALA A 145 -3.00 -3.09 -0.84
CA ALA A 145 -3.96 -3.16 0.27
C ALA A 145 -5.39 -3.05 -0.29
N ASN A 146 -5.99 -4.21 -0.55
CA ASN A 146 -7.26 -4.32 -1.26
C ASN A 146 -8.48 -4.01 -0.38
N GLY A 147 -9.36 -3.11 -0.83
CA GLY A 147 -10.52 -2.62 -0.09
C GLY A 147 -10.19 -1.41 0.79
N TYR A 148 -11.22 -0.86 1.45
CA TYR A 148 -11.03 0.25 2.39
C TYR A 148 -10.57 -0.27 3.75
N VAL A 149 -9.27 -0.50 3.91
CA VAL A 149 -8.76 -1.32 5.02
C VAL A 149 -8.79 -0.63 6.38
N LYS A 150 -9.10 0.68 6.46
CA LYS A 150 -9.05 1.51 7.69
C LYS A 150 -9.72 0.87 8.92
N SER A 151 -10.77 0.08 8.71
CA SER A 151 -11.41 -0.70 9.77
C SER A 151 -12.01 -1.99 9.19
N ALA A 152 -12.24 -2.98 10.06
CA ALA A 152 -12.87 -4.23 9.62
C ALA A 152 -14.31 -4.03 9.16
N GLN A 153 -14.96 -2.95 9.60
CA GLN A 153 -16.29 -2.56 9.15
C GLN A 153 -16.21 -1.94 7.74
N ALA A 154 -15.36 -0.93 7.54
CA ALA A 154 -15.20 -0.28 6.22
C ALA A 154 -14.79 -1.27 5.12
N TRP A 155 -13.87 -2.19 5.44
CA TRP A 155 -13.44 -3.21 4.48
C TRP A 155 -14.56 -4.17 4.06
N ARG A 156 -15.48 -4.50 4.98
CA ARG A 156 -16.65 -5.35 4.69
C ARG A 156 -17.74 -4.59 3.94
N ASP A 157 -17.98 -3.34 4.32
CA ASP A 157 -19.09 -2.53 3.82
C ASP A 157 -18.89 -2.08 2.38
N ASN A 158 -17.64 -1.81 1.98
CA ASN A 158 -17.27 -1.38 0.63
C ASN A 158 -16.87 -2.57 -0.27
N GLY A 159 -16.97 -2.38 -1.59
CA GLY A 159 -16.47 -3.33 -2.58
C GLY A 159 -14.94 -3.47 -2.53
N ARG A 160 -14.47 -4.64 -2.93
CA ARG A 160 -13.04 -5.01 -2.98
C ARG A 160 -12.74 -5.54 -4.36
N VAL A 161 -11.53 -5.33 -4.86
CA VAL A 161 -11.17 -5.84 -6.18
C VAL A 161 -10.94 -7.35 -6.11
N LYS A 162 -11.50 -8.09 -7.06
CA LYS A 162 -11.23 -9.51 -7.27
C LYS A 162 -10.18 -9.74 -8.35
N MET A 163 -10.21 -8.92 -9.39
CA MET A 163 -9.25 -9.01 -10.49
C MET A 163 -8.93 -7.61 -11.03
N LEU A 164 -7.63 -7.33 -11.20
CA LEU A 164 -7.12 -6.13 -11.87
C LEU A 164 -6.42 -6.52 -13.17
N ARG A 165 -6.68 -5.80 -14.26
CA ARG A 165 -5.78 -5.83 -15.42
C ARG A 165 -4.72 -4.77 -15.28
N VAL A 166 -3.47 -5.18 -15.44
CA VAL A 166 -2.29 -4.33 -15.38
C VAL A 166 -1.81 -4.03 -16.80
N TYR A 167 -1.76 -2.74 -17.10
CA TYR A 167 -1.19 -2.20 -18.33
C TYR A 167 0.17 -1.59 -18.00
N VAL A 168 1.19 -1.98 -18.77
CA VAL A 168 2.53 -1.40 -18.73
C VAL A 168 2.69 -0.58 -20.00
N ASP A 169 2.83 0.75 -19.87
CA ASP A 169 2.95 1.68 -20.99
C ASP A 169 1.84 1.51 -22.05
N GLY A 170 0.60 1.38 -21.56
CA GLY A 170 -0.60 1.23 -22.39
C GLY A 170 -0.85 -0.18 -22.93
N VAL A 171 0.07 -1.14 -22.73
CA VAL A 171 -0.08 -2.52 -23.19
C VAL A 171 -0.53 -3.40 -22.04
N ALA A 172 -1.65 -4.13 -22.20
CA ALA A 172 -2.09 -5.12 -21.24
C ALA A 172 -1.03 -6.22 -21.08
N LYS A 173 -0.58 -6.47 -19.85
CA LYS A 173 0.47 -7.46 -19.55
C LYS A 173 0.03 -8.52 -18.57
N TYR A 174 -0.68 -8.14 -17.51
CA TYR A 174 -1.02 -9.04 -16.42
C TYR A 174 -2.48 -8.93 -16.01
N ASP A 175 -3.07 -10.03 -15.57
CA ASP A 175 -4.31 -10.04 -14.81
C ASP A 175 -3.98 -10.51 -13.37
N PHE A 176 -4.07 -9.59 -12.42
CA PHE A 176 -3.79 -9.83 -10.99
C PHE A 176 -5.06 -10.32 -10.30
N TYR A 177 -5.00 -11.50 -9.68
CA TYR A 177 -6.10 -12.08 -8.91
C TYR A 177 -5.91 -11.80 -7.43
N LEU A 178 -6.81 -11.03 -6.84
CA LEU A 178 -6.73 -10.66 -5.43
C LEU A 178 -7.59 -11.60 -4.58
N LYS A 179 -7.04 -12.03 -3.44
CA LYS A 179 -7.79 -12.77 -2.42
C LYS A 179 -8.73 -11.84 -1.66
N ASP A 180 -9.89 -12.34 -1.27
CA ASP A 180 -10.85 -11.62 -0.42
C ASP A 180 -10.40 -11.64 1.05
N LYS A 181 -9.31 -10.91 1.34
CA LYS A 181 -8.72 -10.80 2.67
C LYS A 181 -8.34 -9.36 2.96
N ARG A 182 -8.62 -8.88 4.18
CA ARG A 182 -8.12 -7.61 4.69
C ARG A 182 -6.62 -7.73 4.97
N ALA A 183 -5.81 -7.55 3.93
CA ALA A 183 -4.40 -7.85 3.91
C ALA A 183 -3.68 -7.00 2.86
N VAL A 184 -2.37 -6.86 3.04
CA VAL A 184 -1.46 -6.48 1.95
C VAL A 184 -1.13 -7.73 1.16
N GLN A 185 -1.24 -7.65 -0.16
CA GLN A 185 -0.99 -8.75 -1.08
C GLN A 185 0.14 -8.37 -2.03
N GLY A 186 1.22 -9.14 -2.03
CA GLY A 186 2.38 -8.93 -2.91
C GLY A 186 2.29 -9.76 -4.18
N PHE A 187 2.59 -9.15 -5.32
CA PHE A 187 2.59 -9.74 -6.65
C PHE A 187 3.98 -9.59 -7.23
N VAL A 188 4.66 -10.72 -7.48
CA VAL A 188 5.96 -10.72 -8.15
C VAL A 188 5.73 -10.82 -9.65
N ILE A 189 6.36 -9.92 -10.40
CA ILE A 189 6.32 -9.85 -11.87
C ILE A 189 7.74 -9.81 -12.44
N PRO A 190 7.93 -10.17 -13.72
CA PRO A 190 9.20 -9.92 -14.40
C PRO A 190 9.63 -8.45 -14.28
N ARG A 191 10.93 -8.20 -14.06
CA ARG A 191 11.49 -6.85 -13.89
C ARG A 191 11.06 -5.92 -15.02
N LEU A 192 10.33 -4.89 -14.65
CA LEU A 192 10.06 -3.74 -15.50
C LEU A 192 11.22 -2.76 -15.31
N SER A 193 11.98 -2.48 -16.37
CA SER A 193 13.18 -1.63 -16.34
C SER A 193 13.06 -0.33 -17.16
N LYS A 194 11.94 -0.18 -17.89
CA LYS A 194 11.67 0.97 -18.77
C LYS A 194 10.23 1.51 -18.63
N CYS A 195 9.51 1.07 -17.60
CA CYS A 195 8.11 1.42 -17.40
C CYS A 195 7.97 2.90 -17.06
N ARG A 196 7.11 3.63 -17.78
CA ARG A 196 6.71 5.00 -17.39
C ARG A 196 5.36 5.03 -16.71
N THR A 197 4.47 4.12 -17.08
CA THR A 197 3.10 4.09 -16.58
C THR A 197 2.66 2.68 -16.24
N LEU A 198 2.09 2.54 -15.04
CA LEU A 198 1.32 1.37 -14.64
C LEU A 198 -0.13 1.78 -14.46
N ARG A 199 -1.04 1.14 -15.20
CA ARG A 199 -2.49 1.32 -15.04
C ARG A 199 -3.15 0.03 -14.60
N PHE A 200 -3.99 0.12 -13.59
CA PHE A 200 -4.70 -0.98 -12.97
C PHE A 200 -6.20 -0.80 -13.19
N GLU A 201 -6.81 -1.68 -13.97
CA GLU A 201 -8.23 -1.64 -14.34
C GLU A 201 -9.02 -2.73 -13.62
N ILE A 202 -10.15 -2.36 -13.02
CA ILE A 202 -11.01 -3.29 -12.29
C ILE A 202 -11.77 -4.17 -13.28
N LEU A 203 -11.45 -5.47 -13.30
CA LEU A 203 -12.15 -6.45 -14.15
C LEU A 203 -13.21 -7.25 -13.40
N ALA A 204 -13.05 -7.43 -12.09
CA ALA A 204 -14.00 -8.13 -11.25
C ALA A 204 -13.92 -7.65 -9.80
N VAL A 205 -15.01 -7.80 -9.05
CA VAL A 205 -15.10 -7.36 -7.65
C VAL A 205 -15.65 -8.44 -6.72
N TYR A 206 -15.33 -8.32 -5.44
CA TYR A 206 -16.12 -8.84 -4.34
C TYR A 206 -17.06 -7.73 -3.87
N PRO A 207 -18.39 -7.91 -3.95
CA PRO A 207 -19.35 -6.87 -3.54
C PRO A 207 -19.20 -6.48 -2.07
N GLY A 208 -19.42 -5.20 -1.78
CA GLY A 208 -19.54 -4.69 -0.42
C GLY A 208 -20.87 -5.12 0.22
N ALA A 209 -20.90 -5.21 1.55
CA ALA A 209 -22.12 -5.54 2.28
C ALA A 209 -23.13 -4.38 2.30
N LYS A 210 -22.68 -3.14 2.06
CA LYS A 210 -23.52 -1.94 2.16
C LYS A 210 -23.40 -1.02 0.95
N TYR A 211 -22.17 -0.80 0.47
CA TYR A 211 -21.88 0.11 -0.63
C TYR A 211 -21.39 -0.67 -1.84
N GLN A 212 -21.74 -0.19 -3.03
CA GLN A 212 -21.21 -0.74 -4.29
C GLN A 212 -19.83 -0.16 -4.62
N ASP A 213 -19.46 0.95 -3.97
CA ASP A 213 -18.19 1.64 -4.19
C ASP A 213 -16.99 0.71 -3.90
N VAL A 214 -16.10 0.57 -4.88
CA VAL A 214 -14.89 -0.25 -4.78
C VAL A 214 -13.71 0.60 -4.33
N ALA A 215 -12.99 0.10 -3.33
CA ALA A 215 -11.87 0.81 -2.74
C ALA A 215 -10.54 0.06 -2.90
N ILE A 216 -9.46 0.82 -3.05
CA ILE A 216 -8.08 0.35 -2.84
C ILE A 216 -7.41 1.33 -1.90
N SER A 217 -6.91 0.83 -0.78
CA SER A 217 -6.29 1.69 0.23
C SER A 217 -4.85 2.04 -0.09
N GLU A 218 -4.07 1.13 -0.69
CA GLU A 218 -2.67 1.40 -1.00
C GLU A 218 -2.17 0.56 -2.16
N PHE A 219 -1.27 1.15 -2.93
CA PHE A 219 -0.28 0.50 -3.77
C PHE A 219 1.12 0.82 -3.24
N ASP A 220 1.99 -0.16 -3.33
CA ASP A 220 3.43 0.05 -3.14
C ASP A 220 4.17 -0.74 -4.23
N PHE A 221 5.31 -0.24 -4.64
CA PHE A 221 6.12 -0.81 -5.70
C PHE A 221 7.53 -1.05 -5.18
N GLY A 222 8.17 -2.12 -5.63
CA GLY A 222 9.54 -2.39 -5.21
C GLY A 222 10.25 -3.37 -6.15
N TYR A 223 11.48 -3.69 -5.77
CA TYR A 223 12.32 -4.68 -6.44
C TYR A 223 12.82 -5.71 -5.44
N LEU A 224 13.19 -6.89 -5.92
CA LEU A 224 13.83 -7.90 -5.09
C LEU A 224 15.34 -7.62 -5.09
N MET A 225 15.94 -7.51 -3.90
CA MET A 225 17.40 -7.47 -3.80
C MET A 225 17.92 -8.89 -4.08
N HIS A 226 18.59 -9.04 -5.22
CA HIS A 226 19.26 -10.26 -5.64
C HIS A 226 20.71 -10.29 -5.16
#